data_AF-A0A223D0R1-F1
#
_entry.id   AF-A0A223D0R1-F1
#
_cell.length_a   1.000
_cell.length_b   1.000
_cell.length_c   1.000
_cell.angle_alpha   90.00
_cell.angle_beta   90.00
_cell.angle_gamma   90.00
#
_symmetry.space_group_name_H-M   'P 1'
#
loop_
_entity.id
_entity.type
_entity.pdbx_description
1 polymer ?
#
loop_
_entity_poly.entity_id
_entity_poly.type
_entity_poly.pdbx_seq_one_letter_code
_entity_poly.pdbx_strand_id
1 'polypeptide(L)'
;MRNFAEELAYWYFRLNGFFLIENYVLHRQGHEMPYNADIDLLGVRHKYSYEAVERRQFDPDPNLMRHFQPNKHIGILCEVKSGNATPANINLSKKERLLSAVERIGFFSRDKSDAIASDLVHKKTSAGTYHQVGKILLTKDGIQRDDFICLKLLDVEQFLIAHLQKNLREKAGGKLFFPAGLIQYLMWKVEEGLG
;
A
#
# COMPACT_ATOMS: atom_id res chain seq x y z
N MET A 1 6.85 8.54 -13.21
CA MET A 1 5.95 7.63 -13.96
C MET A 1 5.98 6.31 -13.20
N ARG A 2 4.85 5.80 -12.76
CA ARG A 2 4.78 4.50 -12.07
C ARG A 2 5.04 3.39 -13.07
N ASN A 3 5.74 2.34 -12.65
CA ASN A 3 5.71 1.10 -13.41
C ASN A 3 4.39 0.34 -13.17
N PHE A 4 4.12 -0.67 -13.98
CA PHE A 4 2.89 -1.48 -13.90
C PHE A 4 2.59 -2.01 -12.48
N ALA A 5 3.61 -2.50 -11.77
CA ALA A 5 3.42 -3.11 -10.45
C ALA A 5 3.13 -2.05 -9.37
N GLU A 6 3.77 -0.88 -9.44
CA GLU A 6 3.46 0.26 -8.58
C GLU A 6 2.07 0.81 -8.85
N GLU A 7 1.61 0.77 -10.11
CA GLU A 7 0.26 1.20 -10.46
C GLU A 7 -0.81 0.23 -9.92
N LEU A 8 -0.57 -1.09 -10.00
CA LEU A 8 -1.40 -2.10 -9.31
C LEU A 8 -1.46 -1.82 -7.80
N ALA A 9 -0.30 -1.62 -7.17
CA ALA A 9 -0.20 -1.35 -5.74
C ALA A 9 -0.99 -0.08 -5.36
N TYR A 10 -0.83 1.00 -6.14
CA TYR A 10 -1.52 2.26 -5.91
C TYR A 10 -3.04 2.06 -5.91
N TRP A 11 -3.58 1.42 -6.95
CA TRP A 11 -5.02 1.23 -7.06
C TRP A 11 -5.56 0.27 -6.01
N TYR A 12 -4.79 -0.76 -5.66
CA TYR A 12 -5.13 -1.67 -4.58
C TYR A 12 -5.32 -0.93 -3.27
N PHE A 13 -4.34 -0.14 -2.83
CA PHE A 13 -4.48 0.61 -1.59
C PHE A 13 -5.54 1.70 -1.69
N ARG A 14 -5.67 2.37 -2.83
CA ARG A 14 -6.68 3.42 -3.04
C ARG A 14 -8.11 2.87 -2.91
N LEU A 15 -8.38 1.69 -3.46
CA LEU A 15 -9.68 1.01 -3.35
C LEU A 15 -9.87 0.33 -1.99
N ASN A 16 -8.79 0.07 -1.26
CA ASN A 16 -8.82 -0.24 0.17
C ASN A 16 -8.96 1.03 1.06
N GLY A 17 -9.23 2.20 0.47
CA GLY A 17 -9.54 3.45 1.17
C GLY A 17 -8.35 4.16 1.80
N PHE A 18 -7.15 3.96 1.26
CA PHE A 18 -5.96 4.72 1.63
C PHE A 18 -5.81 5.99 0.79
N PHE A 19 -5.37 7.06 1.44
CA PHE A 19 -4.82 8.26 0.80
C PHE A 19 -3.31 8.09 0.67
N LEU A 20 -2.77 8.26 -0.53
CA LEU A 20 -1.41 7.82 -0.88
C LEU A 20 -0.49 8.98 -1.25
N ILE A 21 0.78 8.85 -0.86
CA ILE A 21 1.92 9.58 -1.41
C ILE A 21 2.78 8.56 -2.17
N GLU A 22 3.16 8.90 -3.39
CA GLU A 22 3.95 8.06 -4.28
C GLU A 22 5.40 8.54 -4.33
N ASN A 23 6.34 7.62 -4.60
CA ASN A 23 7.76 7.93 -4.84
C ASN A 23 8.33 8.86 -3.77
N TYR A 24 8.14 8.50 -2.50
CA TYR A 24 8.58 9.33 -1.40
C TYR A 24 10.11 9.28 -1.29
N VAL A 25 10.74 10.35 -1.76
CA VAL A 25 12.19 10.52 -1.75
C VAL A 25 12.65 10.99 -0.38
N LEU A 26 13.58 10.24 0.22
CA LEU A 26 14.26 10.64 1.45
C LEU A 26 15.35 11.67 1.17
N HIS A 27 15.21 12.87 1.72
CA HIS A 27 16.24 13.92 1.63
C HIS A 27 17.43 13.61 2.53
N ARG A 28 18.65 13.79 1.99
CA ARG A 28 19.92 13.62 2.71
C ARG A 28 19.97 14.55 3.93
N GLN A 29 20.09 13.98 5.13
CA GLN A 29 20.55 14.74 6.29
C GLN A 29 21.94 14.26 6.70
N GLY A 30 22.95 15.09 6.45
CA GLY A 30 24.23 15.06 7.15
C GLY A 30 25.27 13.97 6.83
N HIS A 31 24.91 12.73 6.44
CA HIS A 31 25.92 11.67 6.26
C HIS A 31 25.65 10.70 5.09
N GLU A 32 26.73 10.48 4.31
CA GLU A 32 27.16 9.26 3.58
C GLU A 32 26.11 8.22 3.13
N MET A 33 25.07 8.63 2.43
CA MET A 33 24.29 7.70 1.60
C MET A 33 24.46 8.08 0.12
N PRO A 34 25.09 7.21 -0.71
CA PRO A 34 25.41 7.54 -2.10
C PRO A 34 24.18 7.77 -2.99
N TYR A 35 22.98 7.39 -2.55
CA TYR A 35 21.75 7.44 -3.36
C TYR A 35 20.55 8.01 -2.59
N ASN A 36 19.69 8.74 -3.31
CA ASN A 36 18.32 9.00 -2.87
C ASN A 36 17.61 7.65 -2.71
N ALA A 37 16.83 7.55 -1.64
CA ALA A 37 16.18 6.32 -1.25
C ALA A 37 14.68 6.55 -1.30
N ASP A 38 13.99 5.72 -2.07
CA ASP A 38 12.56 5.90 -2.33
C ASP A 38 11.75 4.86 -1.57
N ILE A 39 10.61 5.31 -1.04
CA ILE A 39 9.51 4.45 -0.62
C ILE A 39 8.44 4.55 -1.70
N ASP A 40 8.10 3.42 -2.31
CA ASP A 40 7.24 3.39 -3.50
C ASP A 40 5.86 3.99 -3.17
N LEU A 41 5.27 3.57 -2.04
CA LEU A 41 4.01 4.12 -1.55
C LEU A 41 4.02 4.32 -0.02
N LEU A 42 3.56 5.50 0.40
CA LEU A 42 3.11 5.79 1.76
C LEU A 42 1.61 5.99 1.76
N GLY A 43 0.91 5.47 2.76
CA GLY A 43 -0.54 5.59 2.80
C GLY A 43 -1.09 5.79 4.20
N VAL A 44 -2.20 6.52 4.28
CA VAL A 44 -3.02 6.63 5.49
C VAL A 44 -4.45 6.22 5.22
N ARG A 45 -5.03 5.42 6.11
CA ARG A 45 -6.45 5.09 6.15
C ARG A 45 -6.99 5.48 7.51
N HIS A 46 -7.98 6.36 7.54
CA HIS A 46 -8.61 6.72 8.80
C HIS A 46 -9.52 5.59 9.29
N LYS A 47 -9.56 5.36 10.60
CA LYS A 47 -10.61 4.50 11.18
C LYS A 47 -11.98 5.04 10.78
N TYR A 48 -12.93 4.13 10.59
CA TYR A 48 -14.30 4.45 10.16
C TYR A 48 -14.40 5.12 8.77
N SER A 49 -13.36 5.10 7.93
CA SER A 49 -13.51 5.50 6.54
C SER A 49 -14.28 4.44 5.75
N TYR A 50 -15.30 4.88 5.03
CA TYR A 50 -16.09 4.06 4.11
C TYR A 50 -16.36 4.85 2.83
N GLU A 51 -16.33 4.16 1.69
CA GLU A 51 -16.79 4.70 0.41
C GLU A 51 -18.17 4.08 0.15
N ALA A 52 -19.21 4.92 0.08
CA ALA A 52 -20.55 4.48 -0.25
C ALA A 52 -20.71 4.46 -1.78
N VAL A 53 -20.86 3.28 -2.36
CA VAL A 53 -21.28 3.12 -3.76
C VAL A 53 -22.71 2.58 -3.72
N GLU A 54 -23.67 3.45 -4.07
CA GLU A 54 -25.12 3.19 -4.23
C GLU A 54 -25.69 2.04 -3.36
N ARG A 55 -25.54 2.16 -2.03
CA ARG A 55 -26.11 1.27 -1.00
C ARG A 55 -25.38 -0.06 -0.74
N ARG A 56 -24.22 -0.30 -1.34
CA ARG A 56 -23.33 -1.41 -0.96
C ARG A 56 -22.15 -0.90 -0.15
N GLN A 57 -21.94 -1.50 1.01
CA GLN A 57 -20.72 -1.34 1.78
C GLN A 57 -19.62 -2.12 1.04
N PHE A 58 -18.58 -1.43 0.59
CA PHE A 58 -17.41 -2.11 0.06
C PHE A 58 -16.46 -2.45 1.21
N ASP A 59 -16.31 -3.74 1.48
CA ASP A 59 -15.40 -4.19 2.51
C ASP A 59 -13.96 -4.18 1.98
N PRO A 60 -13.02 -3.57 2.71
CA PRO A 60 -11.60 -3.65 2.38
C PRO A 60 -11.13 -5.11 2.36
N ASP A 61 -10.07 -5.38 1.61
CA ASP A 61 -9.50 -6.72 1.46
C ASP A 61 -9.17 -7.33 2.83
N PRO A 62 -9.83 -8.44 3.24
CA PRO A 62 -9.57 -9.08 4.52
C PRO A 62 -8.13 -9.59 4.64
N ASN A 63 -7.45 -9.92 3.54
CA ASN A 63 -6.06 -10.36 3.55
C ASN A 63 -5.11 -9.26 4.03
N LEU A 64 -5.43 -8.00 3.71
CA LEU A 64 -4.71 -6.84 4.22
C LEU A 64 -5.18 -6.46 5.63
N MET A 65 -6.50 -6.35 5.82
CA MET A 65 -7.08 -5.79 7.05
C MET A 65 -6.88 -6.66 8.28
N ARG A 66 -6.73 -7.99 8.13
CA ARG A 66 -6.44 -8.90 9.27
C ARG A 66 -5.17 -8.54 10.04
N HIS A 67 -4.26 -7.76 9.46
CA HIS A 67 -3.03 -7.33 10.10
C HIS A 67 -3.20 -6.07 10.97
N PHE A 68 -4.36 -5.41 10.89
CA PHE A 68 -4.61 -4.13 11.53
C PHE A 68 -5.78 -4.19 12.51
N GLN A 69 -5.70 -3.36 13.55
CA GLN A 69 -6.78 -3.24 14.52
C GLN A 69 -7.89 -2.32 13.97
N PRO A 70 -9.17 -2.74 14.00
CA PRO A 70 -10.26 -2.03 13.34
C PRO A 70 -10.57 -0.64 13.93
N ASN A 71 -10.13 -0.37 15.16
CA ASN A 71 -10.36 0.88 15.88
C ASN A 71 -9.19 1.88 15.79
N LYS A 72 -8.18 1.63 14.95
CA LYS A 72 -7.02 2.50 14.76
C LYS A 72 -6.98 3.11 13.36
N HIS A 73 -6.43 4.32 13.27
CA HIS A 73 -5.96 4.83 11.99
C HIS A 73 -4.75 4.00 11.53
N ILE A 74 -4.69 3.69 10.25
CA ILE A 74 -3.68 2.81 9.68
C ILE A 74 -2.74 3.63 8.80
N GLY A 75 -1.44 3.46 9.02
CA GLY A 75 -0.38 3.94 8.16
C GLY A 75 0.27 2.75 7.47
N ILE A 76 0.59 2.87 6.18
CA ILE A 76 1.29 1.84 5.44
C ILE A 76 2.56 2.41 4.81
N LEU A 77 3.61 1.60 4.86
CA LEU A 77 4.88 1.79 4.16
C LEU A 77 4.99 0.63 3.17
N CYS A 78 5.02 0.89 1.87
CA CYS A 78 5.03 -0.19 0.89
C CYS A 78 6.22 -0.08 -0.06
N GLU A 79 6.88 -1.22 -0.26
CA GLU A 79 7.89 -1.45 -1.27
C GLU A 79 7.40 -2.54 -2.23
N VAL A 80 7.56 -2.31 -3.54
CA VAL A 80 7.08 -3.12 -4.64
C VAL A 80 8.28 -3.75 -5.37
N LYS A 81 8.25 -5.06 -5.56
CA LYS A 81 9.27 -5.82 -6.29
C LYS A 81 8.62 -6.65 -7.40
N SER A 82 8.71 -6.16 -8.62
CA SER A 82 8.12 -6.78 -9.82
C SER A 82 9.04 -7.78 -10.52
N GLY A 83 10.31 -7.87 -10.11
CA GLY A 83 11.27 -8.85 -10.62
C GLY A 83 10.85 -10.30 -10.33
N ASN A 84 11.42 -11.25 -11.07
CA ASN A 84 11.10 -12.68 -10.92
C ASN A 84 11.58 -13.27 -9.59
N ALA A 85 12.54 -12.63 -8.92
CA ALA A 85 13.00 -12.99 -7.59
C ALA A 85 13.13 -11.73 -6.74
N THR A 86 12.62 -11.80 -5.53
CA THR A 86 12.75 -10.74 -4.54
C THR A 86 14.19 -10.67 -4.02
N PRO A 87 14.85 -9.50 -4.05
CA PRO A 87 16.20 -9.37 -3.51
C PRO A 87 16.20 -9.56 -1.99
N ALA A 88 17.30 -10.12 -1.46
CA ALA A 88 17.48 -10.27 -0.02
C ALA A 88 17.46 -8.91 0.72
N ASN A 89 18.00 -7.88 0.07
CA ASN A 89 18.05 -6.52 0.58
C ASN A 89 16.75 -5.78 0.25
N ILE A 90 15.89 -5.62 1.27
CA ILE A 90 14.66 -4.82 1.19
C ILE A 90 14.90 -3.50 1.92
N ASN A 91 14.67 -2.40 1.22
CA ASN A 91 15.00 -1.06 1.69
C ASN A 91 14.19 -0.66 2.93
N LEU A 92 12.90 -1.04 2.98
CA LEU A 92 12.03 -0.87 4.16
C LEU A 92 12.42 -1.73 5.37
N SER A 93 13.62 -2.31 5.40
CA SER A 93 14.21 -2.93 6.60
C SER A 93 15.16 -1.99 7.35
N LYS A 94 15.52 -0.83 6.77
CA LYS A 94 16.48 0.12 7.36
C LYS A 94 15.77 1.09 8.31
N LYS A 95 16.25 1.22 9.55
CA LYS A 95 15.63 2.06 10.59
C LYS A 95 15.46 3.51 10.15
N GLU A 96 16.46 4.09 9.48
CA GLU A 96 16.43 5.51 9.07
C GLU A 96 15.29 5.76 8.08
N ARG A 97 15.05 4.80 7.17
CA ARG A 97 13.97 4.89 6.18
C ARG A 97 12.61 4.75 6.85
N LEU A 98 12.48 3.78 7.76
CA LEU A 98 11.28 3.58 8.55
C LEU A 98 10.95 4.83 9.39
N LEU A 99 11.94 5.41 10.06
CA LEU A 99 11.77 6.61 10.88
C LEU A 99 11.24 7.78 10.05
N SER A 100 11.92 8.12 8.95
CA SER A 100 11.49 9.23 8.11
C SER A 100 10.08 9.02 7.55
N ALA A 101 9.73 7.79 7.19
CA ALA A 101 8.40 7.45 6.71
C ALA A 101 7.32 7.58 7.80
N VAL A 102 7.60 7.08 9.00
CA VAL A 102 6.71 7.19 10.17
C VAL A 102 6.50 8.64 10.57
N GLU A 103 7.56 9.46 10.56
CA GLU A 103 7.46 10.90 10.78
C GLU A 103 6.62 11.58 9.70
N ARG A 104 6.80 11.19 8.42
CA ARG A 104 6.03 11.74 7.30
C ARG A 104 4.53 11.41 7.39
N ILE A 105 4.18 10.22 7.88
CA ILE A 105 2.78 9.84 8.17
C ILE A 105 2.16 10.79 9.20
N GLY A 106 2.94 11.25 10.18
CA GLY A 106 2.51 12.29 11.14
C GLY A 106 1.59 11.80 12.26
N PHE A 107 1.57 10.50 12.57
CA PHE A 107 0.72 9.92 13.62
C PHE A 107 1.27 10.05 15.05
N PHE A 108 2.58 10.26 15.19
CA PHE A 108 3.28 10.16 16.47
C PHE A 108 4.21 11.36 16.69
N SER A 109 4.52 11.66 17.96
CA SER A 109 5.62 12.57 18.31
C SER A 109 6.96 11.97 17.89
N ARG A 110 8.01 12.79 17.74
CA ARG A 110 9.34 12.32 17.29
C ARG A 110 9.90 11.15 18.11
N ASP A 111 9.88 11.26 19.44
CA ASP A 111 10.36 10.17 20.32
C ASP A 111 9.59 8.87 20.11
N LYS A 112 8.28 8.98 19.88
CA LYS A 112 7.44 7.82 19.62
C LYS A 112 7.63 7.29 18.20
N SER A 113 7.88 8.15 17.22
CA SER A 113 8.24 7.74 15.86
C SER A 113 9.51 6.90 15.84
N ASP A 114 10.53 7.26 16.63
CA ASP A 114 11.77 6.45 16.75
C ASP A 114 11.50 5.07 17.35
N ALA A 115 10.67 5.00 18.40
CA ALA A 115 10.27 3.73 18.99
C ALA A 115 9.47 2.85 17.99
N ILE A 116 8.49 3.44 17.29
CA ILE A 116 7.70 2.75 16.26
C ILE A 116 8.61 2.26 15.12
N ALA A 117 9.54 3.08 14.65
CA ALA A 117 10.48 2.71 13.59
C ALA A 117 11.42 1.59 14.03
N SER A 118 11.91 1.63 15.27
CA SER A 118 12.75 0.58 15.86
C SER A 118 12.01 -0.76 15.94
N ASP A 119 10.74 -0.74 16.36
CA ASP A 119 9.88 -1.93 16.33
C ASP A 119 9.69 -2.47 14.91
N LEU A 120 9.44 -1.57 13.96
CA LEU A 120 9.28 -1.91 12.55
C LEU A 120 10.57 -2.36 11.88
N VAL A 121 11.72 -2.40 12.55
CA VAL A 121 12.87 -3.13 11.97
C VAL A 121 12.56 -4.63 11.96
N HIS A 122 11.94 -5.14 13.03
CA HIS A 122 11.77 -6.57 13.26
C HIS A 122 10.32 -7.06 13.13
N LYS A 123 9.35 -6.15 13.19
CA LYS A 123 7.92 -6.47 13.17
C LYS A 123 7.27 -5.91 11.91
N LYS A 124 6.31 -6.66 11.36
CA LYS A 124 5.48 -6.17 10.25
C LYS A 124 4.54 -5.03 10.60
N THR A 125 4.18 -4.87 11.87
CA THR A 125 3.35 -3.76 12.36
C THR A 125 3.82 -3.27 13.73
N SER A 126 3.65 -1.98 14.01
CA SER A 126 3.76 -1.39 15.35
C SER A 126 2.64 -0.39 15.59
N ALA A 127 2.20 -0.25 16.85
CA ALA A 127 1.00 0.49 17.21
C ALA A 127 1.22 1.42 18.39
N GLY A 128 0.61 2.60 18.32
CA GLY A 128 0.32 3.43 19.49
C GLY A 128 -1.12 3.25 19.96
N THR A 129 -1.63 4.23 20.73
CA THR A 129 -2.98 4.18 21.30
C THR A 129 -4.07 4.20 20.22
N TYR A 130 -3.99 5.13 19.27
CA TYR A 130 -5.02 5.35 18.24
C TYR A 130 -4.57 5.06 16.81
N HIS A 131 -3.28 4.77 16.62
CA HIS A 131 -2.63 4.66 15.32
C HIS A 131 -1.83 3.37 15.25
N GLN A 132 -1.77 2.76 14.06
CA GLN A 132 -0.94 1.60 13.77
C GLN A 132 -0.26 1.80 12.42
N VAL A 133 1.01 1.40 12.31
CA VAL A 133 1.76 1.43 11.06
C VAL A 133 2.16 0.01 10.69
N GLY A 134 2.04 -0.34 9.41
CA GLY A 134 2.50 -1.61 8.86
C GLY A 134 3.48 -1.43 7.72
N LYS A 135 4.50 -2.29 7.65
CA LYS A 135 5.38 -2.40 6.48
C LYS A 135 4.92 -3.52 5.57
N ILE A 136 4.73 -3.18 4.29
CA ILE A 136 4.16 -4.04 3.26
C ILE A 136 5.21 -4.28 2.19
N LEU A 137 5.36 -5.55 1.81
CA LEU A 137 6.17 -5.96 0.69
C LEU A 137 5.27 -6.60 -0.35
N LEU A 138 5.18 -5.99 -1.53
CA LEU A 138 4.39 -6.49 -2.65
C LEU A 138 5.32 -7.12 -3.69
N THR A 139 5.19 -8.41 -3.94
CA THR A 139 6.12 -9.12 -4.84
C THR A 139 5.42 -9.99 -5.88
N LYS A 140 6.14 -10.30 -6.96
CA LYS A 140 5.66 -11.25 -7.98
C LYS A 140 5.71 -12.70 -7.50
N ASP A 141 6.78 -13.08 -6.81
CA ASP A 141 7.07 -14.44 -6.35
C ASP A 141 6.25 -14.87 -5.12
N GLY A 142 5.63 -13.93 -4.40
CA GLY A 142 4.86 -14.20 -3.19
C GLY A 142 5.72 -14.60 -2.00
N ILE A 143 6.98 -14.15 -1.94
CA ILE A 143 7.87 -14.39 -0.80
C ILE A 143 7.18 -14.10 0.53
N GLN A 144 7.43 -14.95 1.52
CA GLN A 144 6.95 -14.76 2.88
C GLN A 144 8.08 -14.30 3.78
N ARG A 145 7.80 -13.32 4.63
CA ARG A 145 8.71 -12.78 5.62
C ARG A 145 7.93 -12.42 6.88
N ASP A 146 8.42 -12.84 8.04
CA ASP A 146 7.74 -12.57 9.32
C ASP A 146 7.73 -11.08 9.66
N ASP A 147 8.74 -10.37 9.18
CA ASP A 147 8.90 -8.94 9.35
C ASP A 147 8.14 -8.13 8.29
N PHE A 148 7.36 -8.70 7.37
CA PHE A 148 6.54 -7.91 6.45
C PHE A 148 5.09 -8.41 6.40
N ILE A 149 4.18 -7.52 6.02
CA ILE A 149 2.92 -7.93 5.42
C ILE A 149 3.24 -8.22 3.96
N CYS A 150 3.33 -9.49 3.61
CA CYS A 150 3.64 -9.92 2.25
C CYS A 150 2.36 -10.05 1.42
N LEU A 151 2.30 -9.35 0.31
CA LEU A 151 1.23 -9.44 -0.69
C LEU A 151 1.81 -9.91 -2.02
N LYS A 152 1.04 -10.69 -2.78
CA LYS A 152 1.40 -11.10 -4.13
C LYS A 152 0.75 -10.17 -5.15
N LEU A 153 1.50 -9.78 -6.18
CA LEU A 153 0.97 -8.96 -7.29
C LEU A 153 -0.25 -9.59 -7.96
N LEU A 154 -0.27 -10.92 -8.08
CA LEU A 154 -1.41 -11.65 -8.65
C LEU A 154 -2.68 -11.49 -7.79
N ASP A 155 -2.55 -11.60 -6.48
CA ASP A 155 -3.70 -11.48 -5.56
C ASP A 155 -4.25 -10.05 -5.56
N VAL A 156 -3.34 -9.07 -5.68
CA VAL A 156 -3.69 -7.66 -5.86
C VAL A 156 -4.46 -7.44 -7.16
N GLU A 157 -3.97 -7.98 -8.29
CA GLU A 157 -4.68 -7.88 -9.57
C GLU A 157 -6.08 -8.53 -9.49
N GLN A 158 -6.17 -9.73 -8.90
CA GLN A 158 -7.44 -10.43 -8.71
C GLN A 158 -8.43 -9.63 -7.85
N PHE A 159 -7.95 -8.98 -6.79
CA PHE A 159 -8.77 -8.06 -5.99
C PHE A 159 -9.31 -6.91 -6.84
N LEU A 160 -8.47 -6.30 -7.68
CA LEU A 160 -8.88 -5.20 -8.57
C LEU A 160 -9.93 -5.65 -9.59
N ILE A 161 -9.70 -6.80 -10.24
CA ILE A 161 -10.64 -7.39 -11.20
C ILE A 161 -11.99 -7.67 -10.52
N ALA A 162 -11.97 -8.34 -9.37
CA ALA A 162 -13.19 -8.65 -8.61
C ALA A 162 -13.91 -7.37 -8.14
N HIS A 163 -13.15 -6.34 -7.78
CA HIS A 163 -13.70 -5.03 -7.44
C HIS A 163 -14.39 -4.40 -8.65
N LEU A 164 -13.76 -4.39 -9.82
CA LEU A 164 -14.33 -3.83 -11.04
C LEU A 164 -15.57 -4.61 -11.51
N GLN A 165 -15.53 -5.95 -11.50
CA GLN A 165 -16.66 -6.83 -11.83
C GLN A 165 -17.93 -6.48 -11.05
N LYS A 166 -17.78 -6.23 -9.75
CA LYS A 166 -18.90 -5.85 -8.86
C LYS A 166 -19.51 -4.47 -9.21
N ASN A 167 -18.76 -3.59 -9.85
CA ASN A 167 -19.12 -2.18 -10.07
C ASN A 167 -19.34 -1.79 -11.54
N LEU A 168 -19.00 -2.65 -12.50
CA LEU A 168 -18.98 -2.30 -13.92
C LEU A 168 -20.35 -1.97 -14.51
N ARG A 169 -21.43 -2.62 -14.04
CA ARG A 169 -22.80 -2.28 -14.45
C ARG A 169 -23.22 -0.88 -13.99
N GLU A 170 -22.69 -0.41 -12.87
CA GLU A 170 -23.09 0.83 -12.20
C GLU A 170 -22.20 2.01 -12.63
N LYS A 171 -20.95 1.75 -13.06
CA LYS A 171 -19.96 2.77 -13.46
C LYS A 171 -19.63 2.76 -14.97
N ALA A 172 -20.50 2.23 -15.83
CA ALA A 172 -20.24 2.08 -17.26
C ALA A 172 -19.87 3.41 -17.98
N GLY A 173 -20.41 4.55 -17.54
CA GLY A 173 -20.03 5.89 -18.02
C GLY A 173 -18.83 6.52 -17.30
N GLY A 174 -18.37 5.93 -16.20
CA GLY A 174 -17.31 6.43 -15.33
C GLY A 174 -15.88 6.19 -15.83
N LYS A 175 -15.70 5.32 -16.84
CA LYS A 175 -14.36 4.84 -17.26
C LYS A 175 -13.45 5.97 -17.75
N LEU A 176 -14.03 6.95 -18.42
CA LEU A 176 -13.32 8.12 -18.96
C LEU A 176 -12.77 9.03 -17.86
N PHE A 177 -13.26 8.89 -16.61
CA PHE A 177 -12.79 9.69 -15.48
C PHE A 177 -11.64 9.02 -14.72
N PHE A 178 -11.26 7.78 -15.06
CA PHE A 178 -10.04 7.17 -14.53
C PHE A 178 -8.86 7.59 -15.40
N PRO A 179 -7.90 8.39 -14.90
CA PRO A 179 -6.77 8.87 -15.69
C PRO A 179 -5.69 7.80 -15.95
N ALA A 180 -5.88 6.60 -15.42
CA ALA A 180 -4.91 5.52 -15.39
C ALA A 180 -5.18 4.47 -16.48
N GLY A 181 -4.25 4.32 -17.43
CA GLY A 181 -4.38 3.36 -18.53
C GLY A 181 -4.50 1.90 -18.06
N LEU A 182 -3.85 1.52 -16.95
CA LEU A 182 -3.97 0.19 -16.38
C LEU A 182 -5.40 -0.12 -15.94
N ILE A 183 -6.07 0.80 -15.24
CA ILE A 183 -7.45 0.59 -14.79
C ILE A 183 -8.39 0.55 -15.98
N GLN A 184 -8.21 1.42 -16.96
CA GLN A 184 -9.00 1.36 -18.19
C GLN A 184 -8.85 0.00 -18.89
N TYR A 185 -7.63 -0.54 -18.95
CA TYR A 185 -7.37 -1.87 -19.51
C TYR A 185 -8.02 -2.99 -18.68
N LEU A 186 -7.92 -2.96 -17.35
CA LEU A 186 -8.58 -3.96 -16.49
C LEU A 186 -10.11 -3.89 -16.62
N MET A 187 -10.68 -2.69 -16.73
CA MET A 187 -12.11 -2.52 -16.98
C MET A 187 -12.52 -3.16 -18.31
N TRP A 188 -11.76 -2.91 -19.38
CA TRP A 188 -12.00 -3.55 -20.68
C TRP A 188 -11.90 -5.08 -20.59
N LYS A 189 -10.85 -5.63 -19.96
CA LYS A 189 -10.72 -7.08 -19.76
C LYS A 189 -11.95 -7.70 -19.09
N VAL A 190 -12.48 -7.03 -18.06
CA VAL A 190 -13.65 -7.54 -17.35
C VAL A 190 -14.90 -7.51 -18.23
N GLU A 191 -15.08 -6.50 -19.06
CA GLU A 191 -16.22 -6.40 -19.98
C GLU A 191 -16.23 -7.48 -21.05
N GLU A 192 -15.05 -7.82 -21.55
CA GLU A 192 -14.87 -8.92 -22.50
C GLU A 192 -14.93 -10.31 -21.83
N GLY A 193 -15.08 -10.39 -20.51
CA GLY A 193 -15.08 -11.66 -19.77
C GLY A 193 -13.72 -12.35 -19.70
N LEU A 194 -12.63 -11.59 -19.79
CA LEU A 194 -11.23 -12.05 -19.78
C LEU A 194 -10.54 -11.89 -18.41
N GLY A 195 -11.31 -11.59 -17.36
CA GLY A 195 -10.85 -11.27 -16.01
C GLY A 195 -11.30 -12.27 -14.96
#